data_AF-A0AA43JKB2-F1
#
_entry.id   AF-A0AA43JKB2-F1
#
_cell.length_a   1.000
_cell.length_b   1.000
_cell.length_c   1.000
_cell.angle_alpha   90.00
_cell.angle_beta   90.00
_cell.angle_gamma   90.00
#
_symmetry.space_group_name_H-M   'P 1'
#
loop_
_entity.id
_entity.type
_entity.pdbx_description
1 polymer ?
#
loop_
_entity_poly.entity_id
_entity_poly.type
_entity_poly.pdbx_seq_one_letter_code
_entity_poly.pdbx_strand_id
1 'polypeptide(L)'
;MSNIVNVDITMYGIAEILNWCIDRNKGRVPGVDTPGFKKMQELLAQKPQSADYFTLDQFWKKKVTLPLTEEEVATIDRCLYDIPNFDNEPLPQIRHKFWPQQVASH
;
A
#
# COMPACT_ATOMS: atom_id res chain seq x y z
N MET A 1 3.96 14.92 -16.06
CA MET A 1 3.92 15.13 -14.61
C MET A 1 2.64 14.49 -14.14
N SER A 2 2.75 13.34 -13.49
CA SER A 2 1.61 12.56 -13.00
C SER A 2 1.05 13.27 -11.76
N ASN A 3 -0.27 13.36 -11.64
CA ASN A 3 -0.87 14.10 -10.52
C ASN A 3 -0.58 13.39 -9.19
N ILE A 4 -0.47 14.17 -8.13
CA ILE A 4 -0.36 13.65 -6.76
C ILE A 4 -1.77 13.48 -6.20
N VAL A 5 -2.05 12.28 -5.73
CA VAL A 5 -3.26 11.87 -5.03
C VAL A 5 -2.90 11.62 -3.57
N ASN A 6 -3.66 12.23 -2.66
CA ASN A 6 -3.49 12.00 -1.23
C ASN A 6 -4.38 10.82 -0.79
N VAL A 7 -3.76 9.75 -0.29
CA VAL A 7 -4.46 8.54 0.14
C VAL A 7 -4.36 8.38 1.65
N ASP A 8 -5.50 8.39 2.32
CA ASP A 8 -5.58 8.10 3.76
C ASP A 8 -5.57 6.58 4.01
N ILE A 9 -4.54 6.13 4.71
CA ILE A 9 -4.28 4.72 4.97
C ILE A 9 -3.79 4.49 6.41
N THR A 10 -4.10 3.32 6.97
CA THR A 10 -3.56 2.90 8.26
C THR A 10 -2.18 2.28 8.10
N MET A 11 -1.41 2.19 9.20
CA MET A 11 -0.15 1.43 9.18
C MET A 11 -0.37 -0.05 8.84
N TYR A 12 -1.52 -0.64 9.22
CA TYR A 12 -1.92 -1.97 8.73
C TYR A 12 -2.02 -2.02 7.20
N GLY A 13 -2.68 -1.04 6.59
CA GLY A 13 -2.80 -0.97 5.13
C GLY A 13 -1.45 -0.79 4.44
N ILE A 14 -0.56 0.02 5.00
CA ILE A 14 0.82 0.18 4.49
C ILE A 14 1.58 -1.15 4.54
N ALA A 15 1.49 -1.89 5.65
CA ALA A 15 2.14 -3.19 5.75
C ALA A 15 1.59 -4.20 4.75
N GLU A 16 0.28 -4.21 4.52
CA GLU A 16 -0.33 -5.09 3.52
C GLU A 16 0.12 -4.74 2.09
N ILE A 17 0.21 -3.45 1.75
CA ILE A 17 0.76 -3.01 0.45
C ILE A 17 2.19 -3.48 0.28
N LEU A 18 3.06 -3.25 1.26
CA LEU A 18 4.47 -3.64 1.16
C LEU A 18 4.64 -5.16 1.08
N ASN A 19 3.85 -5.92 1.83
CA ASN A 19 3.84 -7.38 1.74
C ASN A 19 3.53 -7.85 0.31
N TRP A 20 2.52 -7.28 -0.36
CA TRP A 20 2.15 -7.69 -1.72
C TRP A 20 3.08 -7.10 -2.80
N CYS A 21 3.42 -5.83 -2.73
CA CYS A 21 4.22 -5.14 -3.74
C CYS A 21 5.73 -5.35 -3.62
N ILE A 22 6.25 -5.67 -2.44
CA ILE A 22 7.69 -5.85 -2.22
C ILE A 22 7.98 -7.31 -1.90
N ASP A 23 7.48 -7.82 -0.78
CA ASP A 23 7.91 -9.11 -0.24
C ASP A 23 7.45 -10.29 -1.11
N ARG A 24 6.19 -10.27 -1.56
CA ARG A 24 5.58 -11.32 -2.38
C ARG A 24 5.70 -11.09 -3.87
N ASN A 25 5.97 -9.86 -4.29
CA ASN A 25 6.04 -9.48 -5.70
C ASN A 25 7.12 -10.27 -6.45
N LYS A 26 8.28 -10.53 -5.82
CA LYS A 26 9.39 -11.29 -6.45
C LYS A 26 9.79 -10.76 -7.84
N GLY A 27 9.61 -9.45 -8.07
CA GLY A 27 9.90 -8.78 -9.34
C GLY A 27 8.87 -8.98 -10.46
N ARG A 28 7.67 -9.49 -10.18
CA ARG A 28 6.62 -9.74 -11.19
C ARG A 28 5.94 -8.46 -11.68
N VAL A 29 5.73 -7.50 -10.78
CA VAL A 29 5.18 -6.17 -11.02
C VAL A 29 6.32 -5.14 -10.90
N PRO A 30 6.67 -4.43 -11.98
CA PRO A 30 7.71 -3.38 -11.92
C PRO A 30 7.17 -2.09 -11.26
N GLY A 31 8.06 -1.13 -11.01
CA GLY A 31 7.66 0.19 -10.51
C GLY A 31 7.39 0.26 -8.99
N VAL A 32 7.92 -0.70 -8.22
CA VAL A 32 7.73 -0.76 -6.76
C VAL A 32 8.88 -0.12 -5.95
N ASP A 33 9.81 0.59 -6.61
CA ASP A 33 10.97 1.24 -5.96
C ASP A 33 10.88 2.78 -5.90
N THR A 34 9.69 3.33 -6.12
CA THR A 34 9.44 4.77 -6.22
C THR A 34 9.55 5.47 -4.84
N PRO A 35 9.61 6.81 -4.82
CA PRO A 35 9.60 7.58 -3.57
C PRO A 35 8.39 7.28 -2.67
N GLY A 36 7.21 7.02 -3.23
CA GLY A 36 6.02 6.62 -2.47
C GLY A 36 6.20 5.28 -1.74
N PHE A 37 6.78 4.27 -2.40
CA PHE A 37 7.11 2.98 -1.77
C PHE A 37 8.19 3.12 -0.69
N LYS A 38 9.23 3.92 -0.94
CA LYS A 38 10.26 4.20 0.07
C LYS A 38 9.69 4.87 1.31
N LYS A 39 8.80 5.86 1.13
CA LYS A 39 8.10 6.52 2.24
C LYS A 39 7.24 5.55 3.05
N MET A 40 6.56 4.62 2.38
CA MET A 40 5.81 3.55 3.06
C MET A 40 6.73 2.67 3.92
N GLN A 41 7.90 2.28 3.40
CA GLN A 41 8.88 1.49 4.15
C GLN A 41 9.43 2.27 5.36
N GLU A 42 9.74 3.56 5.19
CA GLU A 42 10.20 4.44 6.27
C GLU A 42 9.14 4.60 7.38
N LEU A 43 7.87 4.74 7.01
CA LEU A 43 6.77 4.80 7.97
C LEU A 43 6.65 3.49 8.76
N LEU A 44 6.77 2.35 8.08
CA LEU A 44 6.69 1.04 8.73
C LEU A 44 7.91 0.78 9.64
N ALA A 45 9.08 1.30 9.29
CA ALA A 45 10.29 1.23 10.12
C ALA A 45 10.17 1.99 11.45
N GLN A 46 9.23 2.94 11.56
CA GLN A 46 8.92 3.64 12.82
C GLN A 46 8.12 2.78 13.81
N LYS A 47 7.84 1.51 13.48
CA LYS A 47 7.17 0.57 14.38
C LYS A 47 7.90 0.51 15.73
N PRO A 48 7.22 0.76 16.86
CA PRO A 48 7.86 0.72 18.17
C PRO A 48 8.33 -0.70 18.50
N GLN A 49 9.54 -0.82 19.04
CA GLN A 49 10.11 -2.07 19.58
C GLN A 49 9.60 -2.35 21.01
N SER A 50 8.34 -2.03 21.29
CA SER A 50 7.74 -2.21 22.62
C SER A 50 7.06 -3.58 22.72
N ALA A 51 7.18 -4.21 23.89
CA ALA A 51 6.37 -5.38 24.24
C ALA A 51 4.94 -4.99 24.68
N ASP A 52 4.65 -3.69 24.84
CA ASP A 52 3.32 -3.20 25.16
C ASP A 52 2.37 -3.34 23.97
N TYR A 53 1.38 -4.22 24.13
CA TYR A 53 0.36 -4.49 23.13
C TYR A 53 -0.48 -3.26 22.79
N PHE A 54 -0.77 -2.40 23.77
CA PHE A 54 -1.59 -1.21 23.53
C PHE A 54 -0.88 -0.23 22.60
N THR A 55 0.40 0.07 22.86
CA THR A 55 1.23 0.92 21.99
C THR A 55 1.34 0.36 20.58
N LEU A 56 1.48 -0.96 20.43
CA LEU A 56 1.51 -1.61 19.11
C LEU A 56 0.17 -1.48 18.38
N ASP A 57 -0.94 -1.73 19.06
CA ASP A 57 -2.28 -1.60 18.47
C ASP A 57 -2.56 -0.16 18.00
N GLN A 58 -2.18 0.84 18.81
CA GLN A 58 -2.28 2.26 18.43
C GLN A 58 -1.42 2.59 17.22
N PHE A 59 -0.19 2.07 17.15
CA PHE A 59 0.67 2.24 15.97
C PHE A 59 0.00 1.68 14.71
N TRP A 60 -0.53 0.46 14.77
CA TRP A 60 -1.11 -0.17 13.60
C TRP A 60 -2.39 0.50 13.09
N LYS A 61 -3.21 1.03 14.02
CA LYS A 61 -4.44 1.76 13.71
C LYS A 61 -4.20 3.22 13.30
N LYS A 62 -3.01 3.76 13.55
CA LYS A 62 -2.63 5.13 13.15
C LYS A 62 -2.88 5.32 11.66
N LYS A 63 -3.65 6.37 11.34
CA LYS A 63 -3.88 6.81 9.95
C LYS A 63 -2.82 7.83 9.56
N VAL A 64 -2.37 7.73 8.32
CA VAL A 64 -1.46 8.68 7.67
C VAL A 64 -1.97 8.99 6.28
N THR A 65 -1.70 10.21 5.82
CA THR A 65 -1.99 10.63 4.45
C THR A 65 -0.72 10.46 3.61
N LEU A 66 -0.79 9.61 2.60
CA LEU A 66 0.31 9.38 1.67
C LEU A 66 0.10 10.19 0.39
N PRO A 67 1.00 11.12 0.06
CA PRO A 67 1.03 11.71 -1.27
C PRO A 67 1.64 10.68 -2.23
N LEU A 68 0.82 10.12 -3.12
CA LEU A 68 1.21 9.16 -4.13
C LEU A 68 0.90 9.72 -5.51
N THR A 69 1.71 9.40 -6.50
CA THR A 69 1.37 9.67 -7.90
C THR A 69 0.26 8.73 -8.38
N GLU A 70 -0.49 9.12 -9.40
CA GLU A 70 -1.48 8.23 -10.05
C GLU A 70 -0.85 6.92 -10.54
N GLU A 71 0.40 6.97 -11.01
CA GLU A 71 1.16 5.78 -11.43
C GLU A 71 1.48 4.84 -10.25
N GLU A 72 1.86 5.40 -9.10
CA GLU A 72 2.06 4.63 -7.87
C GLU A 72 0.75 3.99 -7.40
N VAL A 73 -0.36 4.73 -7.47
CA VAL A 73 -1.70 4.21 -7.14
C VAL A 73 -2.07 3.03 -8.05
N ALA A 74 -1.87 3.17 -9.36
CA ALA A 74 -2.13 2.10 -10.33
C ALA A 74 -1.21 0.89 -10.12
N THR A 75 0.06 1.14 -9.78
CA THR A 75 1.02 0.07 -9.45
C THR A 75 0.59 -0.69 -8.19
N ILE A 76 0.11 0.02 -7.16
CA ILE A 76 -0.41 -0.59 -5.94
C ILE A 76 -1.65 -1.44 -6.24
N ASP A 77 -2.64 -0.94 -6.99
CA ASP A 77 -3.80 -1.74 -7.38
C ASP A 77 -3.39 -3.01 -8.12
N ARG A 78 -2.43 -2.89 -9.05
CA ARG A 78 -1.89 -4.03 -9.79
C ARG A 78 -1.22 -5.05 -8.88
N CYS A 79 -0.38 -4.65 -7.92
CA CYS A 79 0.19 -5.60 -6.96
C CYS A 79 -0.90 -6.33 -6.18
N LEU A 80 -1.90 -5.57 -5.70
CA LEU A 80 -3.00 -6.08 -4.87
C LEU A 80 -4.00 -6.93 -5.67
N TYR A 81 -3.89 -6.96 -6.99
CA TYR A 81 -4.68 -7.81 -7.86
C TYR A 81 -3.86 -8.98 -8.41
N ASP A 82 -2.76 -8.70 -9.11
CA ASP A 82 -1.96 -9.68 -9.83
C ASP A 82 -1.30 -10.69 -8.87
N ILE A 83 -0.66 -10.21 -7.80
CA ILE A 83 0.14 -11.09 -6.92
C ILE A 83 -0.74 -12.08 -6.14
N PRO A 84 -1.85 -11.69 -5.50
CA PRO A 84 -2.76 -12.66 -4.88
C PRO A 84 -3.32 -13.65 -5.90
N ASN A 85 -3.71 -13.20 -7.11
CA ASN A 85 -4.20 -14.10 -8.15
C ASN A 85 -3.13 -15.11 -8.60
N PHE A 86 -1.88 -14.67 -8.77
CA PHE A 86 -0.77 -15.58 -9.09
C PHE A 86 -0.48 -16.59 -8.00
N ASP A 87 -0.66 -16.18 -6.73
CA ASP A 87 -0.43 -17.03 -5.57
C ASP A 87 -1.70 -17.83 -5.16
N ASN A 88 -2.81 -17.70 -5.91
CA ASN A 88 -4.13 -18.28 -5.62
C ASN A 88 -4.66 -17.92 -4.22
N GLU A 89 -4.48 -16.68 -3.81
CA GLU A 89 -4.95 -16.13 -2.54
C GLU A 89 -6.10 -15.12 -2.72
N PRO A 90 -6.94 -14.94 -1.69
CA PRO A 90 -7.98 -13.92 -1.71
C PRO A 90 -7.42 -12.52 -1.92
N LEU A 91 -8.16 -11.69 -2.67
CA LEU A 91 -7.79 -10.29 -2.87
C LEU A 91 -7.82 -9.53 -1.52
N PRO A 92 -6.76 -8.78 -1.19
CA PRO A 92 -6.69 -8.02 0.04
C PRO A 92 -7.72 -6.89 0.05
N GLN A 93 -8.38 -6.69 1.20
CA GLN A 93 -9.46 -5.70 1.35
C GLN A 93 -8.97 -4.26 1.12
N ILE A 94 -7.69 -3.98 1.37
CA ILE A 94 -7.11 -2.65 1.15
C ILE A 94 -7.16 -2.22 -0.33
N ARG A 95 -7.29 -3.17 -1.26
CA ARG A 95 -7.40 -2.90 -2.70
C ARG A 95 -8.52 -1.93 -3.05
N HIS A 96 -9.65 -1.96 -2.33
CA HIS A 96 -10.78 -1.05 -2.58
C HIS A 96 -10.41 0.44 -2.50
N LYS A 97 -9.35 0.81 -1.77
CA LYS A 97 -8.86 2.19 -1.70
C LYS A 97 -8.08 2.64 -2.95
N PHE A 98 -7.55 1.68 -3.71
CA PHE A 98 -6.70 1.93 -4.88
C PHE A 98 -7.39 1.56 -6.18
N TRP A 99 -8.62 1.04 -6.12
CA TRP A 99 -9.41 0.72 -7.30
C TRP A 99 -9.49 1.99 -8.19
N PRO A 100 -9.15 1.90 -9.49
CA PRO A 100 -9.37 3.00 -10.43
C PRO A 100 -10.82 3.50 -10.32
N GLN A 101 -11.00 4.72 -9.83
CA GLN A 101 -12.33 5.32 -9.79
C GLN A 101 -12.85 5.37 -11.22
N GLN A 102 -14.08 4.91 -11.44
CA GLN A 102 -14.72 5.05 -12.75
C GLN A 102 -14.70 6.52 -13.10
N VAL A 103 -13.91 6.90 -14.10
CA VAL A 103 -14.00 8.21 -14.72
C VAL A 103 -15.42 8.25 -15.26
N ALA A 104 -16.30 9.05 -14.65
CA ALA A 104 -17.66 9.21 -15.12
C ALA A 104 -17.58 9.54 -16.61
N SER A 105 -18.03 8.62 -17.45
CA SER A 105 -18.15 8.86 -18.88
C SER A 105 -19.34 9.79 -19.03
N HIS A 106 -19.02 11.08 -19.19
CA HIS A 106 -19.85 12.25 -19.54
C HIS A 106 -21.37 12.14 -19.43
#